data_AF-A0A520A3J5-F1
#
_entry.id   AF-A0A520A3J5-F1
#
_cell.length_a   1.000
_cell.length_b   1.000
_cell.length_c   1.000
_cell.angle_alpha   90.00
_cell.angle_beta   90.00
_cell.angle_gamma   90.00
#
_symmetry.space_group_name_H-M   'P 1'
#
loop_
_entity.id
_entity.type
_entity.pdbx_description
1 polymer ?
#
loop_
_entity_poly.entity_id
_entity_poly.type
_entity_poly.pdbx_seq_one_letter_code
_entity_poly.pdbx_strand_id
1 'polypeptide(L)'
;MYKSLAKHCKEFHLYIFAFDEVSYSVLKGLELENATIISLHSFENDELLSIKSTRTIAEYCWTCTPATVAYCLDNYKLPSCTYLDADLLFFADPAVLYEELEESKSVIITDHRYTPNYDQSATSGKYCVQFVYFKNDKQGRIVLNWWNDACIDWCYNRFEDNKFGDQKYLDDWCERFEGVHELQHLGGGVAPWNVQQYT
;
A
#
# COMPACT_ATOMS: atom_id res chain seq x y z
N MET A 1 -4.44 13.50 3.15
CA MET A 1 -3.65 12.93 2.04
C MET A 1 -3.37 13.88 0.86
N TYR A 2 -4.21 14.06 -0.18
CA TYR A 2 -3.81 14.80 -1.41
C TYR A 2 -3.22 16.20 -1.15
N LYS A 3 -3.94 17.04 -0.39
CA LYS A 3 -3.51 18.43 -0.14
C LYS A 3 -2.18 18.52 0.60
N SER A 4 -1.89 17.59 1.52
CA SER A 4 -0.60 17.56 2.20
C SER A 4 0.50 17.09 1.26
N LEU A 5 0.24 16.10 0.41
CA LEU A 5 1.22 15.68 -0.60
C LEU A 5 1.54 16.83 -1.56
N ALA A 6 0.51 17.47 -2.12
CA ALA A 6 0.67 18.60 -3.04
C ALA A 6 1.39 19.81 -2.42
N LYS A 7 1.30 19.99 -1.09
CA LYS A 7 2.03 21.04 -0.38
C LYS A 7 3.54 20.76 -0.32
N HIS A 8 3.94 19.49 -0.28
CA HIS A 8 5.30 19.09 0.04
C HIS A 8 6.07 18.46 -1.12
N CYS A 9 5.37 17.87 -2.09
CA CYS A 9 5.94 17.21 -3.26
C CYS A 9 5.48 17.94 -4.52
N LYS A 10 6.43 18.46 -5.30
CA LYS A 10 6.12 19.24 -6.51
C LYS A 10 5.72 18.37 -7.69
N GLU A 11 6.30 17.19 -7.80
CA GLU A 11 6.12 16.27 -8.92
C GLU A 11 5.63 14.92 -8.41
N PHE A 12 4.33 14.68 -8.54
CA PHE A 12 3.69 13.42 -8.21
C PHE A 12 2.48 13.21 -9.10
N HIS A 13 2.00 11.96 -9.17
CA HIS A 13 0.70 11.65 -9.75
C HIS A 13 0.00 10.60 -8.88
N LEU A 14 -1.22 10.89 -8.42
CA LEU A 14 -2.01 9.96 -7.62
C LEU A 14 -3.05 9.23 -8.47
N TYR A 15 -3.00 7.91 -8.47
CA TYR A 15 -4.06 7.07 -9.00
C TYR A 15 -5.00 6.70 -7.84
N ILE A 16 -6.20 7.27 -7.83
CA ILE A 16 -7.15 7.11 -6.73
C ILE A 16 -8.27 6.18 -7.16
N PHE A 17 -8.33 5.00 -6.53
CA PHE A 17 -9.36 4.00 -6.78
C PHE A 17 -10.56 4.28 -5.87
N ALA A 18 -11.67 4.65 -6.47
CA ALA A 18 -12.93 4.87 -5.77
C ALA A 18 -13.73 3.57 -5.69
N PHE A 19 -13.89 3.04 -4.47
CA PHE A 19 -14.57 1.76 -4.20
C PHE A 19 -16.11 1.85 -4.18
N ASP A 20 -16.65 3.03 -4.45
CA ASP A 20 -18.08 3.24 -4.62
C ASP A 20 -18.35 4.47 -5.51
N GLU A 21 -19.56 4.55 -6.05
CA GLU A 21 -19.98 5.61 -6.98
C GLU A 21 -20.07 7.00 -6.33
N VAL A 22 -20.35 7.08 -5.03
CA VAL A 22 -20.40 8.36 -4.31
C VAL A 22 -18.99 8.92 -4.20
N SER A 23 -18.04 8.11 -3.75
CA SER A 23 -16.62 8.44 -3.68
C SER A 23 -16.08 8.82 -5.06
N TYR A 24 -16.41 8.06 -6.10
CA TYR A 24 -16.01 8.37 -7.48
C TYR A 24 -16.51 9.74 -7.93
N SER A 25 -17.81 9.99 -7.75
CA SER A 25 -18.45 11.26 -8.16
C SER A 25 -17.86 12.46 -7.41
N VAL A 26 -17.65 12.34 -6.10
CA VAL A 26 -17.04 13.39 -5.28
C VAL A 26 -15.61 13.66 -5.74
N LEU A 27 -14.79 12.63 -5.88
CA LEU A 27 -13.38 12.77 -6.27
C LEU A 27 -13.23 13.36 -7.68
N LYS A 28 -14.09 12.96 -8.63
CA LYS A 28 -14.13 13.56 -9.97
C LYS A 28 -14.48 15.04 -9.93
N GLY A 29 -15.41 15.44 -9.08
CA GLY A 29 -15.81 16.84 -8.91
C GLY A 29 -14.77 17.73 -8.22
N LEU A 30 -13.74 17.16 -7.59
CA LEU A 30 -12.64 17.93 -6.99
C LEU A 30 -11.62 18.43 -8.03
N GLU A 31 -11.62 17.90 -9.25
CA GLU A 31 -10.74 18.32 -10.36
C GLU A 31 -9.26 18.44 -9.94
N LEU A 32 -8.77 17.43 -9.24
CA LEU A 32 -7.39 17.39 -8.73
C LEU A 32 -6.39 17.32 -9.89
N GLU A 33 -5.50 18.32 -10.00
CA GLU A 33 -4.54 18.48 -11.10
C GLU A 33 -3.63 17.26 -11.33
N ASN A 34 -3.11 16.68 -10.24
CA ASN A 34 -2.14 15.58 -10.27
C ASN A 34 -2.78 14.25 -9.86
N ALA A 35 -4.02 13.99 -10.29
CA ALA A 35 -4.69 12.73 -9.98
C ALA A 35 -5.53 12.15 -11.12
N THR A 36 -5.53 10.83 -11.21
CA THR A 36 -6.48 10.05 -12.02
C THR A 36 -7.44 9.33 -11.09
N ILE A 37 -8.73 9.59 -11.24
CA ILE A 37 -9.77 8.88 -10.47
C ILE A 37 -10.26 7.67 -11.27
N ILE A 38 -10.12 6.49 -10.68
CA ILE A 38 -10.44 5.19 -11.28
C ILE A 38 -11.67 4.64 -10.56
N SER A 39 -12.72 4.30 -11.30
CA SER A 39 -13.91 3.69 -10.71
C SER A 39 -13.66 2.21 -10.44
N LEU A 40 -14.33 1.67 -9.41
CA LEU A 40 -14.26 0.25 -9.10
C LEU A 40 -14.57 -0.63 -10.33
N HIS A 41 -15.63 -0.29 -11.06
CA HIS A 41 -16.02 -1.01 -12.29
C HIS A 41 -14.91 -1.04 -13.37
N SER A 42 -14.11 0.02 -13.50
CA SER A 42 -13.01 0.07 -14.49
C SER A 42 -11.74 -0.65 -14.05
N PHE A 43 -11.65 -0.97 -12.76
CA PHE A 43 -10.51 -1.60 -12.11
C PHE A 43 -10.70 -3.11 -11.98
N GLU A 44 -11.90 -3.56 -11.63
CA GLU A 44 -12.19 -4.96 -11.35
C GLU A 44 -11.99 -5.87 -12.58
N ASN A 45 -11.31 -7.00 -12.37
CA ASN A 45 -11.15 -8.07 -13.34
C ASN A 45 -11.93 -9.32 -12.89
N ASP A 46 -11.95 -10.37 -13.72
CA ASP A 46 -12.71 -11.61 -13.45
C ASP A 46 -12.30 -12.26 -12.12
N GLU A 47 -11.02 -12.22 -11.76
CA GLU A 47 -10.50 -12.80 -10.52
C GLU A 47 -11.02 -12.05 -9.28
N LEU A 48 -10.90 -10.72 -9.28
CA LEU A 48 -11.42 -9.84 -8.22
C LEU A 48 -12.95 -9.97 -8.08
N LEU A 49 -13.66 -10.06 -9.20
CA LEU A 49 -15.12 -10.22 -9.19
C LEU A 49 -15.53 -11.59 -8.63
N SER A 50 -14.75 -12.64 -8.89
CA SER A 50 -15.06 -14.00 -8.44
C SER A 50 -15.05 -14.13 -6.90
N ILE A 51 -14.20 -13.37 -6.21
CA ILE A 51 -14.08 -13.42 -4.74
C ILE A 51 -14.88 -12.34 -4.02
N LYS A 52 -15.35 -11.29 -4.72
CA LYS A 52 -15.97 -10.10 -4.11
C LYS A 52 -17.12 -10.42 -3.16
N SER A 53 -17.99 -11.35 -3.55
CA SER A 53 -19.17 -11.74 -2.74
C SER A 53 -18.81 -12.48 -1.44
N THR A 54 -17.58 -12.95 -1.32
CA THR A 54 -17.07 -13.67 -0.14
C THR A 54 -16.33 -12.75 0.85
N ARG A 55 -16.21 -11.46 0.53
CA ARG A 55 -15.51 -10.45 1.33
C ARG A 55 -16.50 -9.39 1.82
N THR A 56 -16.29 -8.89 3.02
CA THR A 56 -16.90 -7.61 3.44
C THR A 56 -16.28 -6.46 2.62
N ILE A 57 -16.89 -5.27 2.67
CA ILE A 57 -16.36 -4.09 1.97
C ILE A 57 -14.91 -3.81 2.39
N ALA A 58 -14.62 -3.84 3.69
CA ALA A 58 -13.27 -3.59 4.20
C ALA A 58 -12.27 -4.66 3.74
N GLU A 59 -12.63 -5.94 3.84
CA GLU A 59 -11.78 -7.04 3.37
C GLU A 59 -11.57 -6.99 1.86
N TYR A 60 -12.56 -6.54 1.10
CA TYR A 60 -12.42 -6.37 -0.35
C TYR A 60 -11.45 -5.23 -0.69
N CYS A 61 -11.52 -4.10 0.03
CA CYS A 61 -10.52 -3.03 -0.10
C CYS A 61 -9.10 -3.56 0.14
N TRP A 62 -8.88 -4.31 1.22
CA TRP A 62 -7.58 -4.93 1.52
C TRP A 62 -7.17 -5.96 0.47
N THR A 63 -8.12 -6.77 -0.01
CA THR A 63 -7.85 -7.77 -1.07
C THR A 63 -7.34 -7.09 -2.34
N CYS A 64 -7.90 -5.93 -2.66
CA CYS A 64 -7.55 -5.17 -3.85
C CYS A 64 -6.23 -4.39 -3.74
N THR A 65 -5.64 -4.22 -2.55
CA THR A 65 -4.41 -3.45 -2.33
C THR A 65 -3.32 -3.76 -3.37
N PRO A 66 -2.81 -5.01 -3.49
CA PRO A 66 -1.80 -5.34 -4.51
C PRO A 66 -2.30 -5.14 -5.95
N ALA A 67 -3.56 -5.48 -6.22
CA ALA A 67 -4.14 -5.33 -7.55
C ALA A 67 -4.17 -3.87 -8.02
N THR A 68 -4.38 -2.89 -7.12
CA THR A 68 -4.32 -1.45 -7.49
C THR A 68 -2.94 -1.04 -7.98
N VAL A 69 -1.87 -1.53 -7.33
CA VAL A 69 -0.49 -1.29 -7.76
C VAL A 69 -0.22 -1.95 -9.11
N ALA A 70 -0.62 -3.22 -9.26
CA ALA A 70 -0.44 -3.95 -10.52
C ALA A 70 -1.16 -3.26 -11.68
N TYR A 71 -2.41 -2.81 -11.46
CA TYR A 71 -3.18 -2.04 -12.43
C TYR A 71 -2.43 -0.78 -12.88
N CYS A 72 -1.86 -0.03 -11.93
CA CYS A 72 -1.13 1.20 -12.26
C CYS A 72 0.14 0.92 -13.07
N LEU A 73 0.94 -0.06 -12.66
CA LEU A 73 2.15 -0.47 -13.36
C LEU A 73 1.85 -0.91 -14.79
N ASP A 74 0.78 -1.67 -14.99
CA ASP A 74 0.45 -2.28 -16.28
C ASP A 74 -0.29 -1.33 -17.23
N ASN A 75 -1.26 -0.57 -16.75
CA ASN A 75 -2.07 0.28 -17.62
C ASN A 75 -1.38 1.60 -17.98
N TYR A 76 -0.58 2.15 -17.06
CA TYR A 76 0.14 3.41 -17.27
C TYR A 76 1.63 3.21 -17.57
N LYS A 77 2.10 1.95 -17.63
CA LYS A 77 3.49 1.59 -17.96
C LYS A 77 4.49 2.30 -17.04
N LEU A 78 4.15 2.40 -15.76
CA LEU A 78 4.95 3.13 -14.79
C LEU A 78 6.26 2.36 -14.49
N PRO A 79 7.38 3.07 -14.29
CA PRO A 79 8.64 2.44 -13.88
C PRO A 79 8.58 1.92 -12.43
N SER A 80 7.70 2.47 -11.61
CA SER A 80 7.44 2.09 -10.23
C SER A 80 6.12 2.65 -9.74
N CYS A 81 5.60 2.14 -8.63
CA CYS A 81 4.39 2.63 -7.99
C CYS A 81 4.44 2.37 -6.48
N THR A 82 3.94 3.32 -5.70
CA THR A 82 3.81 3.20 -4.24
C THR A 82 2.34 3.14 -3.88
N TYR A 83 1.93 2.07 -3.21
CA TYR A 83 0.64 2.05 -2.54
C TYR A 83 0.67 2.99 -1.33
N LEU A 84 -0.41 3.77 -1.17
CA LEU A 84 -0.59 4.72 -0.07
C LEU A 84 -1.98 4.53 0.53
N ASP A 85 -2.05 4.36 1.85
CA ASP A 85 -3.36 4.45 2.52
C ASP A 85 -3.94 5.87 2.44
N ALA A 86 -5.27 5.93 2.33
CA ALA A 86 -5.99 7.20 2.13
C ALA A 86 -5.97 8.11 3.37
N ASP A 87 -5.67 7.57 4.55
CA ASP A 87 -5.61 8.27 5.84
C ASP A 87 -4.23 8.85 6.17
N LEU A 88 -3.28 8.81 5.22
CA LEU A 88 -1.98 9.44 5.38
C LEU A 88 -1.99 10.97 5.34
N LEU A 89 -1.00 11.54 6.03
CA LEU A 89 -0.67 12.97 6.03
C LEU A 89 0.84 13.17 5.84
N PHE A 90 1.23 13.96 4.84
CA PHE A 90 2.64 14.25 4.53
C PHE A 90 3.09 15.56 5.18
N PHE A 91 4.27 15.55 5.80
CA PHE A 91 4.88 16.72 6.45
C PHE A 91 6.16 17.22 5.76
N ALA A 92 6.66 16.45 4.78
CA ALA A 92 7.84 16.72 3.98
C ALA A 92 7.69 16.02 2.62
N ASP A 93 8.62 16.30 1.70
CA ASP A 93 8.67 15.61 0.40
C ASP A 93 8.99 14.12 0.64
N PRO A 94 8.15 13.17 0.17
CA PRO A 94 8.40 11.75 0.36
C PRO A 94 9.61 11.22 -0.41
N ALA A 95 10.24 12.02 -1.28
CA ALA A 95 11.50 11.68 -1.95
C ALA A 95 12.54 11.06 -1.00
N VAL A 96 12.65 11.61 0.22
CA VAL A 96 13.60 11.15 1.26
C VAL A 96 13.39 9.69 1.68
N LEU A 97 12.18 9.14 1.52
CA LEU A 97 11.88 7.74 1.83
C LEU A 97 12.42 6.77 0.76
N TYR A 98 12.64 7.28 -0.46
CA TYR A 98 13.16 6.49 -1.58
C TYR A 98 14.69 6.63 -1.72
N GLU A 99 15.29 7.70 -1.21
CA GLU A 99 16.72 7.98 -1.33
C GLU A 99 17.62 6.93 -0.65
N GLU A 100 17.11 6.23 0.37
CA GLU A 100 17.83 5.13 1.02
C GLU A 100 17.72 3.78 0.29
N LEU A 101 16.90 3.70 -0.77
CA LEU A 101 16.72 2.48 -1.54
C LEU A 101 17.96 2.21 -2.40
N GLU A 102 18.68 1.14 -2.09
CA GLU A 102 19.79 0.70 -2.94
C GLU A 102 19.31 0.23 -4.32
N GLU A 103 20.13 0.38 -5.36
CA GLU A 103 19.79 -0.03 -6.73
C GLU A 103 19.44 -1.51 -6.86
N SER A 104 19.99 -2.35 -5.97
CA SER A 104 19.73 -3.79 -5.89
C SER A 104 18.32 -4.14 -5.37
N LYS A 105 17.61 -3.16 -4.80
CA LYS A 105 16.31 -3.31 -4.17
C LYS A 105 15.18 -2.84 -5.08
N SER A 106 14.02 -3.43 -4.88
CA SER A 106 12.85 -3.28 -5.75
C SER A 106 11.54 -3.12 -4.98
N VAL A 107 11.53 -3.37 -3.66
CA VAL A 107 10.34 -3.21 -2.80
C VAL A 107 10.72 -2.47 -1.52
N ILE A 108 9.87 -1.54 -1.07
CA ILE A 108 9.98 -0.93 0.28
C ILE A 108 8.75 -1.34 1.10
N ILE A 109 8.99 -1.83 2.31
CA ILE A 109 7.98 -2.05 3.35
C ILE A 109 8.32 -1.24 4.60
N THR A 110 7.31 -0.89 5.38
CA THR A 110 7.44 0.01 6.53
C THR A 110 7.18 -0.74 7.82
N ASP A 111 8.15 -0.81 8.73
CA ASP A 111 7.95 -1.39 10.07
C ASP A 111 6.97 -0.52 10.87
N HIS A 112 6.03 -1.14 11.59
CA HIS A 112 5.19 -0.43 12.55
C HIS A 112 6.01 0.29 13.64
N ARG A 113 7.23 -0.20 13.95
CA ARG A 113 8.10 0.27 15.02
C ARG A 113 7.33 0.42 16.32
N TYR A 114 6.51 -0.60 16.63
CA TYR A 114 5.67 -0.62 17.82
C TYR A 114 6.50 -0.32 19.07
N THR A 115 5.98 0.54 19.95
CA THR A 115 6.49 0.56 21.32
C THR A 115 5.82 -0.51 22.17
N PRO A 116 6.41 -0.94 23.31
CA PRO A 116 5.88 -2.03 24.10
C PRO A 116 4.41 -1.91 24.51
N ASN A 117 3.92 -0.68 24.75
CA ASN A 117 2.53 -0.46 25.19
C ASN A 117 1.49 -0.62 24.07
N TYR A 118 1.92 -0.58 22.80
CA TYR A 118 1.05 -0.64 21.63
C TYR A 118 1.42 -1.78 20.69
N ASP A 119 2.27 -2.71 21.13
CA ASP A 119 2.74 -3.82 20.32
C ASP A 119 1.60 -4.77 19.97
N GLN A 120 1.31 -4.84 18.67
CA GLN A 120 0.32 -5.74 18.07
C GLN A 120 0.97 -6.65 17.03
N SER A 121 2.30 -6.79 17.03
CA SER A 121 3.04 -7.60 16.05
C SER A 121 2.56 -9.06 15.98
N ALA A 122 2.15 -9.63 17.11
CA ALA A 122 1.65 -11.01 17.17
C ALA A 122 0.36 -11.22 16.34
N THR A 123 -0.51 -10.21 16.28
CA THR A 123 -1.83 -10.31 15.63
C THR A 123 -1.88 -9.59 14.30
N SER A 124 -1.30 -8.39 14.22
CA SER A 124 -1.37 -7.49 13.07
C SER A 124 -0.09 -7.48 12.23
N GLY A 125 0.96 -8.18 12.68
CA GLY A 125 2.22 -8.28 11.95
C GLY A 125 3.20 -7.13 12.25
N LYS A 126 4.44 -7.31 11.81
CA LYS A 126 5.55 -6.37 12.01
C LYS A 126 5.43 -5.14 11.11
N TYR A 127 4.95 -5.33 9.88
CA TYR A 127 4.94 -4.27 8.86
C TYR A 127 3.57 -3.66 8.64
N CYS A 128 3.53 -2.37 8.30
CA CYS A 128 2.32 -1.63 7.98
C CYS A 128 2.16 -1.48 6.46
N VAL A 129 0.93 -1.63 5.96
CA VAL A 129 0.59 -1.53 4.52
C VAL A 129 0.35 -0.07 4.08
N GLN A 130 0.55 0.91 4.96
CA GLN A 130 0.28 2.31 4.64
C GLN A 130 1.18 2.91 3.54
N PHE A 131 2.37 2.36 3.33
CA PHE A 131 3.33 2.82 2.34
C PHE A 131 4.14 1.62 1.84
N VAL A 132 3.85 1.16 0.62
CA VAL A 132 4.51 0.00 0.02
C VAL A 132 4.93 0.33 -1.41
N TYR A 133 6.23 0.43 -1.64
CA TYR A 133 6.81 0.76 -2.94
C TYR A 133 7.12 -0.51 -3.73
N PHE A 134 6.87 -0.47 -5.05
CA PHE A 134 7.28 -1.50 -5.99
C PHE A 134 7.95 -0.88 -7.22
N LYS A 135 9.17 -1.31 -7.53
CA LYS A 135 9.84 -1.09 -8.82
C LYS A 135 9.23 -2.04 -9.85
N ASN A 136 8.96 -1.56 -11.07
CA ASN A 136 8.41 -2.37 -12.16
C ASN A 136 9.52 -3.16 -12.86
N ASP A 137 10.27 -3.92 -12.08
CA ASP A 137 11.30 -4.84 -12.54
C ASP A 137 10.94 -6.28 -12.16
N LYS A 138 11.82 -7.22 -12.51
CA LYS A 138 11.58 -8.64 -12.24
C LYS A 138 11.36 -8.93 -10.75
N GLN A 139 12.15 -8.32 -9.86
CA GLN A 139 12.09 -8.60 -8.42
C GLN A 139 10.82 -8.00 -7.80
N GLY A 140 10.53 -6.73 -8.08
CA GLY A 140 9.32 -6.06 -7.59
C GLY A 140 8.04 -6.76 -8.07
N ARG A 141 8.02 -7.25 -9.32
CA ARG A 141 6.87 -7.99 -9.85
C ARG A 141 6.71 -9.39 -9.24
N ILE A 142 7.77 -10.06 -8.84
CA ILE A 142 7.67 -11.35 -8.13
C ILE A 142 6.93 -11.14 -6.80
N VAL A 143 7.33 -10.14 -6.01
CA VAL A 143 6.71 -9.87 -4.71
C VAL A 143 5.27 -9.40 -4.89
N LEU A 144 5.02 -8.46 -5.81
CA LEU A 144 3.68 -7.91 -6.05
C LEU A 144 2.69 -8.98 -6.51
N ASN A 145 3.08 -9.82 -7.47
CA ASN A 145 2.20 -10.88 -7.97
C ASN A 145 1.93 -11.92 -6.89
N TRP A 146 2.95 -12.30 -6.10
CA TRP A 146 2.75 -13.23 -4.99
C TRP A 146 1.78 -12.66 -3.96
N TRP A 147 1.89 -11.36 -3.62
CA TRP A 147 0.99 -10.72 -2.67
C TRP A 147 -0.44 -10.62 -3.21
N ASN A 148 -0.60 -10.34 -4.51
CA ASN A 148 -1.90 -10.39 -5.19
C ASN A 148 -2.55 -11.76 -5.04
N ASP A 149 -1.84 -12.82 -5.43
CA ASP A 149 -2.35 -14.19 -5.38
C ASP A 149 -2.71 -14.61 -3.94
N ALA A 150 -1.87 -14.22 -2.96
CA ALA A 150 -2.13 -14.48 -1.55
C ALA A 150 -3.39 -13.77 -1.03
N CYS A 151 -3.62 -12.51 -1.44
CA CYS A 151 -4.81 -11.75 -1.04
C CYS A 151 -6.09 -12.31 -1.68
N ILE A 152 -6.03 -12.74 -2.94
CA ILE A 152 -7.13 -13.41 -3.63
C ILE A 152 -7.50 -14.72 -2.90
N ASP A 153 -6.51 -15.55 -2.58
CA ASP A 153 -6.72 -16.79 -1.84
C ASP A 153 -7.33 -16.53 -0.45
N TRP A 154 -6.72 -15.62 0.31
CA TRP A 154 -7.13 -15.33 1.68
C TRP A 154 -6.83 -13.88 2.06
N CYS A 155 -7.86 -13.11 2.42
CA CYS A 155 -7.69 -11.77 2.97
C CYS A 155 -8.95 -11.43 3.77
N TYR A 156 -8.89 -11.64 5.09
CA TYR A 156 -10.05 -11.52 5.97
C TYR A 156 -9.70 -10.75 7.25
N ASN A 157 -10.72 -10.13 7.85
CA ASN A 157 -10.64 -9.42 9.12
C ASN A 157 -10.80 -10.38 10.31
N ARG A 158 -9.92 -11.39 10.36
CA ARG A 158 -9.81 -12.32 11.49
C ARG A 158 -8.38 -12.84 11.59
N PHE A 159 -7.96 -13.19 12.80
CA PHE A 159 -6.66 -13.81 13.03
C PHE A 159 -6.78 -15.33 12.82
N GLU A 160 -6.08 -15.86 11.83
CA GLU A 160 -6.15 -17.29 11.46
C GLU A 160 -4.82 -17.71 10.85
N ASP A 161 -4.23 -18.80 11.34
CA ASP A 161 -3.02 -19.41 10.75
C ASP A 161 -1.89 -18.43 10.41
N ASN A 162 -1.63 -17.48 11.32
CA ASN A 162 -0.64 -16.42 11.13
C ASN A 162 -0.96 -15.48 9.94
N LYS A 163 -2.25 -15.24 9.65
CA LYS A 163 -2.74 -14.29 8.66
C LYS A 163 -3.68 -13.26 9.30
N PHE A 164 -3.67 -12.05 8.74
CA PHE A 164 -4.58 -10.97 9.07
C PHE A 164 -4.58 -9.94 7.94
N GLY A 165 -5.72 -9.82 7.25
CA GLY A 165 -5.85 -8.95 6.09
C GLY A 165 -4.76 -9.19 5.03
N ASP A 166 -4.39 -8.12 4.36
CA ASP A 166 -3.29 -8.02 3.40
C ASP A 166 -1.92 -7.80 4.07
N GLN A 167 -1.93 -7.37 5.34
CA GLN A 167 -0.76 -6.87 6.06
C GLN A 167 0.18 -7.95 6.56
N LYS A 168 -0.35 -9.01 7.18
CA LYS A 168 0.51 -10.00 7.85
C LYS A 168 1.38 -10.81 6.88
N TYR A 169 1.03 -10.79 5.59
CA TYR A 169 1.86 -11.36 4.53
C TYR A 169 3.26 -10.74 4.45
N LEU A 170 3.44 -9.49 4.85
CA LEU A 170 4.73 -8.79 4.75
C LEU A 170 5.77 -9.31 5.76
N ASP A 171 5.35 -10.00 6.84
CA ASP A 171 6.18 -10.39 7.98
C ASP A 171 7.45 -11.16 7.59
N ASP A 172 7.40 -11.96 6.53
CA ASP A 172 8.52 -12.79 6.08
C ASP A 172 9.16 -12.30 4.77
N TRP A 173 8.74 -11.16 4.21
CA TRP A 173 9.19 -10.72 2.88
C TRP A 173 10.70 -10.50 2.77
N CYS A 174 11.33 -9.95 3.81
CA CYS A 174 12.78 -9.75 3.85
C CYS A 174 13.59 -11.06 3.81
N GLU A 175 12.98 -12.17 4.24
CA GLU A 175 13.60 -13.51 4.20
C GLU A 175 13.17 -14.30 2.96
N ARG A 176 11.91 -14.15 2.56
CA ARG A 176 11.25 -14.87 1.46
C ARG A 176 11.71 -14.40 0.09
N PHE A 177 11.98 -13.11 -0.08
CA PHE A 177 12.23 -12.48 -1.38
C PHE A 177 13.55 -11.71 -1.43
N GLU A 178 14.18 -11.76 -2.60
CA GLU A 178 15.28 -10.85 -2.92
C GLU A 178 14.74 -9.46 -3.23
N GLY A 179 15.55 -8.42 -2.96
CA GLY A 179 15.23 -7.05 -3.34
C GLY A 179 14.25 -6.32 -2.41
N VAL A 180 13.83 -6.91 -1.29
CA VAL A 180 13.01 -6.22 -0.28
C VAL A 180 13.88 -5.36 0.63
N HIS A 181 13.44 -4.14 0.86
CA HIS A 181 14.05 -3.15 1.74
C HIS A 181 13.07 -2.75 2.84
N GLU A 182 13.49 -2.91 4.09
CA GLU A 182 12.75 -2.37 5.24
C GLU A 182 13.15 -0.90 5.43
N LEU A 183 12.17 0.00 5.36
CA LEU A 183 12.39 1.44 5.47
C LEU A 183 13.03 1.81 6.82
N GLN A 184 14.21 2.41 6.78
CA GLN A 184 14.98 2.86 7.93
C GLN A 184 14.69 4.32 8.29
N HIS A 185 14.37 5.17 7.30
CA HIS A 185 14.09 6.58 7.53
C HIS A 185 12.94 6.76 8.53
N LEU A 186 13.24 7.45 9.64
CA LEU A 186 12.32 7.58 10.78
C LEU A 186 11.09 8.45 10.49
N GLY A 187 11.17 9.31 9.47
CA GLY A 187 10.02 10.11 9.01
C GLY A 187 8.93 9.30 8.31
N GLY A 188 9.22 8.06 7.90
CA GLY A 188 8.21 7.14 7.36
C GLY A 188 7.61 6.27 8.46
N GLY A 189 6.31 5.95 8.36
CA GLY A 189 5.65 5.03 9.28
C GLY A 189 5.18 5.63 10.60
N VAL A 190 5.23 6.95 10.79
CA VAL A 190 4.82 7.59 12.07
C VAL A 190 3.31 7.47 12.27
N ALA A 191 2.90 6.93 13.41
CA ALA A 191 1.51 6.60 13.73
C ALA A 191 1.29 6.53 15.25
N PRO A 192 0.03 6.46 15.75
CA PRO A 192 -0.26 6.49 17.18
C PRO A 192 0.46 5.46 18.04
N TRP A 193 0.85 4.32 17.46
CA TRP A 193 1.54 3.24 18.16
C TRP A 193 3.06 3.45 18.31
N ASN A 194 3.65 4.43 17.62
CA ASN A 194 5.08 4.71 17.66
C ASN A 194 5.45 6.20 17.86
N VAL A 195 4.48 7.13 17.78
CA VAL A 195 4.70 8.59 17.76
C VAL A 195 5.52 9.11 18.96
N GLN A 196 5.34 8.48 20.12
CA GLN A 196 6.05 8.76 21.38
C GLN A 196 7.57 8.57 21.31
N GLN A 197 8.09 7.95 20.24
CA GLN A 197 9.53 7.81 20.00
C GLN A 197 10.14 9.04 19.32
N TYR A 198 9.32 10.00 18.87
CA TYR A 198 9.77 11.17 18.11
C TYR A 198 9.44 12.46 18.87
N THR A 199 10.40 13.40 18.88
CA THR A 199 10.33 14.69 19.58
C THR A 199 10.65 15.84 18.65
#